data_AF-A0AAD1R6Y2-F1
#
_entry.id   AF-A0AAD1R6Y2-F1
#
_cell.length_a   1.000
_cell.length_b   1.000
_cell.length_c   1.000
_cell.angle_alpha   90.00
_cell.angle_beta   90.00
_cell.angle_gamma   90.00
#
_symmetry.space_group_name_H-M   'P 1'
#
loop_
_entity.id
_entity.type
_entity.pdbx_description
1 polymer ?
#
loop_
_entity_poly.entity_id
_entity_poly.type
_entity_poly.pdbx_seq_one_letter_code
_entity_poly.pdbx_strand_id
1 'polypeptide(L)'
;MRPADKMAAASLGAESGADSEQGSARGEALSHITAELAAISANMLTKKDKTTLVTELRAAIREEIMAVRKDLTALEDRVTELERENLQALQHSQAADHATARQGSVLLELRRQVEDLDNNARRNNIRVKGLPEADNEDLGDVLPQLEAQPMRWGFPMDLRIRRAPTLPDRHRPTGGSLGGNTAS
;
A
#
# COMPACT_ATOMS: atom_id res chain seq x y z
N MET A 1 -40.81 -75.89 43.46
CA MET A 1 -41.66 -76.71 44.35
C MET A 1 -42.89 -77.15 43.56
N ARG A 2 -42.95 -78.46 43.24
CA ARG A 2 -44.14 -79.34 43.05
C ARG A 2 -45.23 -78.97 41.98
N PRO A 3 -46.02 -79.93 41.45
CA PRO A 3 -45.60 -80.80 40.34
C PRO A 3 -46.73 -81.12 39.32
N ALA A 4 -46.38 -81.95 38.32
CA ALA A 4 -47.13 -83.06 37.70
C ALA A 4 -48.59 -82.90 37.24
N ASP A 5 -48.87 -83.27 35.98
CA ASP A 5 -49.46 -84.57 35.57
C ASP A 5 -49.56 -84.57 34.01
N LYS A 6 -48.96 -85.50 33.25
CA LYS A 6 -49.23 -86.94 33.00
C LYS A 6 -50.51 -87.23 32.19
N MET A 7 -50.33 -88.08 31.17
CA MET A 7 -51.29 -88.89 30.37
C MET A 7 -51.57 -88.30 28.97
N ALA A 8 -50.93 -88.79 27.89
CA ALA A 8 -51.08 -90.09 27.20
C ALA A 8 -52.24 -90.11 26.19
N ALA A 9 -51.87 -90.29 24.90
CA ALA A 9 -52.40 -91.29 23.97
C ALA A 9 -52.65 -90.77 22.55
N ALA A 10 -51.87 -91.34 21.63
CA ALA A 10 -52.28 -91.98 20.38
C ALA A 10 -52.67 -91.16 19.14
N SER A 11 -52.19 -91.75 18.04
CA SER A 11 -52.86 -91.88 16.74
C SER A 11 -52.47 -90.89 15.65
N LEU A 12 -51.43 -91.31 14.93
CA LEU A 12 -51.36 -91.37 13.47
C LEU A 12 -52.70 -91.15 12.74
N GLY A 13 -52.68 -90.17 11.85
CA GLY A 13 -53.68 -89.93 10.81
C GLY A 13 -53.00 -89.14 9.70
N ALA A 14 -52.35 -89.86 8.80
CA ALA A 14 -51.83 -89.32 7.56
C ALA A 14 -53.00 -89.16 6.59
N GLU A 15 -53.31 -87.93 6.19
CA GLU A 15 -54.09 -87.65 5.00
C GLU A 15 -53.33 -86.64 4.14
N SER A 16 -52.74 -87.20 3.08
CA SER A 16 -52.24 -86.49 1.91
C SER A 16 -53.41 -85.98 1.08
N GLY A 17 -53.32 -84.78 0.52
CA GLY A 17 -54.17 -84.44 -0.61
C GLY A 17 -54.20 -82.96 -0.96
N ALA A 18 -53.45 -82.63 -2.01
CA ALA A 18 -53.80 -81.61 -3.00
C ALA A 18 -53.90 -80.14 -2.54
N ASP A 19 -52.79 -79.42 -2.67
CA ASP A 19 -52.73 -78.02 -3.17
C ASP A 19 -51.25 -77.65 -3.39
N SER A 20 -50.62 -78.30 -4.37
CA SER A 20 -49.16 -78.28 -4.58
C SER A 20 -48.72 -77.63 -5.89
N GLU A 21 -49.44 -76.60 -6.35
CA GLU A 21 -48.97 -75.76 -7.47
C GLU A 21 -48.91 -74.26 -7.12
N GLN A 22 -49.69 -73.77 -6.16
CA GLN A 22 -49.57 -72.40 -5.63
C GLN A 22 -48.40 -72.19 -4.66
N GLY A 23 -47.81 -73.27 -4.11
CA GLY A 23 -46.64 -73.22 -3.23
C GLY A 23 -45.32 -72.96 -3.95
N SER A 24 -45.20 -73.36 -5.23
CA SER A 24 -43.94 -73.26 -5.99
C SER A 24 -43.60 -71.83 -6.38
N ALA A 25 -44.56 -71.10 -6.95
CA ALA A 25 -44.38 -69.68 -7.32
C ALA A 25 -44.14 -68.79 -6.09
N ARG A 26 -44.74 -69.14 -4.93
CA ARG A 26 -44.56 -68.43 -3.67
C ARG A 26 -43.19 -68.71 -3.04
N GLY A 27 -42.66 -69.93 -3.19
CA GLY A 27 -41.30 -70.29 -2.78
C GLY A 27 -40.22 -69.60 -3.62
N GLU A 28 -40.41 -69.52 -4.93
CA GLU A 28 -39.53 -68.78 -5.85
C GLU A 28 -39.54 -67.27 -5.57
N ALA A 29 -40.72 -66.67 -5.34
CA ALA A 29 -40.84 -65.27 -4.98
C ALA A 29 -40.17 -64.95 -3.62
N LEU A 30 -40.32 -65.82 -2.62
CA LEU A 30 -39.63 -65.68 -1.33
C LEU A 30 -38.12 -65.83 -1.46
N SER A 31 -37.65 -66.76 -2.30
CA SER A 31 -36.23 -66.90 -2.64
C SER A 31 -35.65 -65.67 -3.33
N HIS A 32 -36.42 -65.03 -4.20
CA HIS A 32 -36.00 -63.80 -4.87
C HIS A 32 -35.90 -62.63 -3.89
N ILE A 33 -36.90 -62.49 -3.00
CA ILE A 33 -36.91 -61.47 -1.95
C ILE A 33 -35.75 -61.67 -0.97
N THR A 34 -35.43 -62.90 -0.57
CA THR A 34 -34.29 -63.16 0.32
C THR A 34 -32.95 -62.92 -0.36
N ALA A 35 -32.82 -63.24 -1.66
CA ALA A 35 -31.63 -62.92 -2.44
C ALA A 35 -31.42 -61.41 -2.60
N GLU A 36 -32.49 -60.64 -2.87
CA GLU A 36 -32.44 -59.18 -2.93
C GLU A 36 -32.12 -58.57 -1.56
N LEU A 37 -32.72 -59.07 -0.47
CA LEU A 37 -32.39 -58.64 0.89
C LEU A 37 -30.94 -58.93 1.26
N ALA A 38 -30.40 -60.08 0.85
CA ALA A 38 -29.00 -60.42 1.05
C ALA A 38 -28.08 -59.51 0.23
N ALA A 39 -28.43 -59.19 -1.01
CA ALA A 39 -27.69 -58.23 -1.84
C ALA A 39 -27.72 -56.81 -1.27
N ILE A 40 -28.89 -56.35 -0.79
CA ILE A 40 -29.04 -55.05 -0.11
C ILE A 40 -28.23 -55.03 1.19
N SER A 41 -28.29 -56.10 1.98
CA SER A 41 -27.51 -56.22 3.23
C SER A 41 -26.01 -56.29 2.98
N ALA A 42 -25.56 -56.90 1.88
CA ALA A 42 -24.16 -56.93 1.47
C ALA A 42 -23.67 -55.56 0.98
N ASN A 43 -24.55 -54.76 0.38
CA ASN A 43 -24.27 -53.40 -0.10
C ASN A 43 -24.45 -52.32 0.98
N MET A 44 -25.03 -52.65 2.13
CA MET A 44 -25.14 -51.72 3.24
C MET A 44 -23.81 -51.57 3.97
N LEU A 45 -23.37 -50.32 4.14
CA LEU A 45 -22.22 -49.99 4.96
C LEU A 45 -22.36 -50.64 6.34
N THR A 46 -21.40 -51.48 6.69
CA THR A 46 -21.41 -52.15 7.98
C THR A 46 -21.25 -51.12 9.09
N LYS A 47 -21.65 -51.46 10.32
CA LYS A 47 -21.42 -50.58 11.48
C LYS A 47 -19.93 -50.22 11.61
N LYS A 48 -19.04 -51.15 11.24
CA LYS A 48 -17.59 -50.96 11.23
C LYS A 48 -17.18 -49.89 10.22
N ASP A 49 -17.71 -49.94 9.00
CA ASP A 49 -17.38 -48.95 7.96
C ASP A 49 -17.83 -47.54 8.35
N LYS A 50 -19.01 -47.42 8.97
CA LYS A 50 -19.51 -46.14 9.50
C LYS A 50 -18.59 -45.60 10.59
N THR A 51 -18.12 -46.46 11.50
CA THR A 51 -17.18 -46.03 12.53
C THR A 51 -15.84 -45.60 11.94
N THR A 52 -15.33 -46.32 10.94
CA THR A 52 -14.08 -45.98 10.24
C THR A 52 -14.19 -44.60 9.56
N LEU A 53 -15.24 -44.36 8.78
CA LEU A 53 -15.47 -43.07 8.13
C LEU A 53 -15.58 -41.93 9.14
N VAL A 54 -16.29 -42.14 10.25
CA VAL A 54 -16.39 -41.12 11.30
C VAL A 54 -15.04 -40.86 11.95
N THR A 55 -14.20 -41.88 12.16
CA THR A 55 -12.87 -41.69 12.73
C THR A 55 -11.92 -40.97 11.77
N GLU A 56 -11.95 -41.31 10.48
CA GLU A 56 -11.16 -40.65 9.44
C GLU A 56 -11.58 -39.20 9.26
N LEU A 57 -12.89 -38.93 9.18
CA LEU A 57 -13.42 -37.58 9.10
C LEU A 57 -13.02 -36.74 10.34
N ARG A 58 -13.08 -37.33 11.53
CA ARG A 58 -12.62 -36.67 12.76
C ARG A 58 -11.13 -36.38 12.74
N ALA A 59 -10.31 -37.28 12.20
CA ALA A 59 -8.88 -37.07 12.05
C ALA A 59 -8.60 -35.91 11.08
N ALA A 60 -9.21 -35.95 9.89
CA ALA A 60 -9.07 -34.88 8.89
C ALA A 60 -9.51 -33.52 9.43
N ILE A 61 -10.67 -33.44 10.10
CA ILE A 61 -11.14 -32.19 10.72
C ILE A 61 -10.14 -31.67 11.76
N ARG A 62 -9.56 -32.54 12.59
CA ARG A 62 -8.57 -32.11 13.59
C ARG A 62 -7.30 -31.58 12.93
N GLU A 63 -6.84 -32.24 11.89
CA GLU A 63 -5.66 -31.83 11.14
C GLU A 63 -5.87 -30.44 10.52
N GLU A 64 -6.99 -30.23 9.84
CA GLU A 64 -7.37 -28.93 9.29
C GLU A 64 -7.49 -27.85 10.37
N ILE A 65 -8.10 -28.16 11.52
CA ILE A 65 -8.17 -27.23 12.65
C ILE A 65 -6.77 -26.85 13.16
N MET A 66 -5.84 -27.80 13.23
CA MET A 66 -4.46 -27.52 13.65
C MET A 66 -3.73 -26.66 12.61
N ALA A 67 -3.92 -26.93 11.33
CA ALA A 67 -3.36 -26.13 10.25
C ALA A 67 -3.87 -24.68 10.32
N VAL A 68 -5.19 -24.49 10.41
CA VAL A 68 -5.80 -23.15 10.54
C VAL A 68 -5.29 -22.43 11.79
N ARG A 69 -5.16 -23.12 12.93
CA ARG A 69 -4.60 -22.50 14.15
C ARG A 69 -3.17 -22.02 13.95
N LYS A 70 -2.34 -22.82 13.28
CA LYS A 70 -0.96 -22.45 12.96
C LYS A 70 -0.90 -21.22 12.05
N ASP A 71 -1.75 -21.19 11.03
CA ASP A 71 -1.83 -20.05 10.11
C ASP A 71 -2.32 -18.79 10.80
N LEU A 72 -3.28 -18.90 11.72
CA LEU A 72 -3.76 -17.78 12.53
C LEU A 72 -2.65 -17.23 13.44
N THR A 73 -1.88 -18.08 14.11
CA THR A 73 -0.74 -17.62 14.92
C THR A 73 0.33 -16.93 14.08
N ALA A 74 0.63 -17.47 12.90
CA ALA A 74 1.59 -16.85 11.99
C ALA A 74 1.09 -15.50 11.45
N LEU A 75 -0.22 -15.35 11.26
CA LEU A 75 -0.83 -14.09 10.86
C LEU A 75 -0.76 -13.06 11.99
N GLU A 76 -1.02 -13.47 13.23
CA GLU A 76 -0.90 -12.61 14.42
C GLU A 76 0.54 -12.06 14.57
N ASP A 77 1.54 -12.93 14.45
CA ASP A 77 2.95 -12.53 14.49
C ASP A 77 3.29 -11.52 13.38
N ARG A 78 2.77 -11.73 12.16
CA ARG A 78 2.99 -10.81 11.04
C ARG A 78 2.28 -9.47 11.24
N VAL A 79 1.08 -9.46 11.81
CA VAL A 79 0.34 -8.22 12.08
C VAL A 79 1.05 -7.41 13.15
N THR A 80 1.46 -8.04 14.25
CA THR A 80 2.17 -7.34 15.33
C THR A 80 3.50 -6.76 14.86
N GLU A 81 4.23 -7.47 13.99
CA GLU A 81 5.46 -6.96 13.39
C GLU A 81 5.20 -5.76 12.47
N LEU A 82 4.17 -5.83 11.61
CA LEU A 82 3.78 -4.72 10.74
C LEU A 82 3.34 -3.48 11.54
N GLU A 83 2.61 -3.67 12.64
CA GLU A 83 2.23 -2.58 13.54
C GLU A 83 3.46 -1.91 14.16
N ARG A 84 4.45 -2.71 14.58
CA ARG A 84 5.72 -2.22 15.12
C ARG A 84 6.50 -1.41 14.08
N GLU A 85 6.63 -1.93 12.86
CA GLU A 85 7.30 -1.23 11.76
C GLU A 85 6.58 0.06 11.37
N ASN A 86 5.25 0.05 11.33
CA ASN A 86 4.45 1.24 11.02
C ASN A 86 4.64 2.34 12.07
N LEU A 87 4.66 1.98 13.35
CA LEU A 87 4.96 2.94 14.43
C LEU A 87 6.35 3.56 14.28
N GLN A 88 7.36 2.77 13.92
CA GLN A 88 8.71 3.28 13.65
C GLN A 88 8.74 4.22 12.44
N ALA A 89 8.06 3.84 11.35
CA ALA A 89 7.96 4.68 10.15
C ALA A 89 7.29 6.03 10.45
N LEU A 90 6.22 6.05 11.25
CA LEU A 90 5.55 7.27 11.69
C LEU A 90 6.48 8.17 12.52
N GLN A 91 7.27 7.59 13.44
CA GLN A 91 8.25 8.35 14.22
C GLN A 91 9.34 8.96 13.34
N HIS A 92 9.85 8.20 12.35
CA HIS A 92 10.83 8.72 11.40
C HIS A 92 10.26 9.84 10.52
N SER A 93 9.02 9.70 10.04
CA SER A 93 8.33 10.75 9.29
C SER A 93 8.22 12.04 10.09
N GLN A 94 7.76 11.95 11.34
CA GLN A 94 7.65 13.13 12.22
C GLN A 94 9.00 13.80 12.48
N ALA A 95 10.05 13.01 12.69
CA ALA A 95 11.40 13.55 12.87
C ALA A 95 11.89 14.27 11.60
N ALA A 96 11.61 13.73 10.42
CA ALA A 96 11.95 14.35 9.14
C ALA A 96 11.16 15.65 8.90
N ASP A 97 9.87 15.68 9.25
CA ASP A 97 9.04 16.89 9.17
C ASP A 97 9.60 18.02 10.06
N HIS A 98 9.96 17.68 11.29
CA HIS A 98 10.60 18.64 12.21
C HIS A 98 11.95 19.14 11.69
N ALA A 99 12.78 18.26 11.11
CA ALA A 99 14.05 18.65 10.52
C ALA A 99 13.84 19.59 9.32
N THR A 100 12.87 19.29 8.46
CA THR A 100 12.52 20.09 7.29
C THR A 100 12.01 21.47 7.70
N ALA A 101 11.13 21.55 8.72
CA ALA A 101 10.66 22.82 9.26
C ALA A 101 11.80 23.68 9.82
N ARG A 102 12.76 23.08 10.53
CA ARG A 102 13.97 23.78 11.02
C ARG A 102 14.84 24.27 9.88
N GLN A 103 15.05 23.45 8.84
CA GLN A 103 15.80 23.87 7.67
C GLN A 103 15.11 25.04 6.95
N GLY A 104 13.78 25.01 6.85
CA GLY A 104 12.99 26.11 6.31
C GLY A 104 13.19 27.42 7.06
N SER A 105 13.20 27.41 8.39
CA SER A 105 13.44 28.63 9.17
C SER A 105 14.87 29.16 9.01
N VAL A 106 15.87 28.27 8.97
CA VAL A 106 17.27 28.66 8.72
C VAL A 106 17.43 29.29 7.33
N LEU A 107 16.80 28.72 6.30
CA LEU A 107 16.84 29.27 4.95
C LEU A 107 16.21 30.67 4.86
N LEU A 108 15.09 30.89 5.55
CA LEU A 108 14.45 32.20 5.61
C LEU A 108 15.35 33.24 6.30
N GLU A 109 15.99 32.86 7.40
CA GLU A 109 16.91 33.74 8.11
C GLU A 109 18.15 34.08 7.28
N LEU A 110 18.76 33.07 6.63
CA LEU A 110 19.88 33.29 5.73
C LEU A 110 19.50 34.20 4.55
N ARG A 111 18.32 34.01 3.98
CA ARG A 111 17.82 34.87 2.89
C ARG A 111 17.70 36.32 3.37
N ARG A 112 17.13 36.55 4.55
CA ARG A 112 17.04 37.88 5.14
C ARG A 112 18.41 38.52 5.33
N GLN A 113 19.38 37.76 5.86
CA GLN A 113 20.74 38.25 6.05
C GLN A 113 21.41 38.61 4.71
N VAL A 114 21.21 37.81 3.66
CA VAL A 114 21.70 38.13 2.31
C VAL A 114 21.06 39.42 1.79
N GLU A 115 19.74 39.58 1.93
CA GLU A 115 19.03 40.79 1.53
C GLU A 115 19.54 42.04 2.29
N ASP A 116 19.80 41.92 3.58
CA ASP A 116 20.36 43.00 4.40
C ASP A 116 21.80 43.36 3.98
N LEU A 117 22.64 42.36 3.68
CA LEU A 117 23.99 42.59 3.15
C LEU A 117 23.97 43.26 1.78
N ASP A 118 23.09 42.81 0.88
CA ASP A 118 22.89 43.41 -0.44
C ASP A 118 22.42 44.86 -0.34
N ASN A 119 21.47 45.13 0.57
CA ASN A 119 20.98 46.47 0.84
C ASN A 119 22.09 47.36 1.40
N ASN A 120 22.88 46.87 2.36
CA ASN A 120 24.00 47.60 2.93
C ASN A 120 25.10 47.87 1.89
N ALA A 121 25.38 46.91 1.01
CA ALA A 121 26.32 47.08 -0.10
C ALA A 121 25.85 48.13 -1.12
N ARG A 122 24.53 48.31 -1.28
CA ARG A 122 23.93 49.30 -2.20
C ARG A 122 23.70 50.67 -1.58
N ARG A 123 23.62 50.81 -0.25
CA ARG A 123 23.34 52.08 0.45
C ARG A 123 24.30 53.22 0.07
N ASN A 124 25.54 52.87 -0.24
CA ASN A 124 26.56 53.84 -0.64
C ASN A 124 26.74 53.94 -2.16
N ASN A 125 25.87 53.29 -2.96
CA ASN A 125 25.94 53.31 -4.41
C ASN A 125 24.87 54.24 -4.96
N ILE A 126 25.29 55.30 -5.64
CA ILE A 126 24.40 56.20 -6.38
C ILE A 126 24.29 55.71 -7.82
N ARG A 127 23.07 55.66 -8.35
CA ARG A 127 22.83 55.35 -9.77
C ARG A 127 22.57 56.63 -10.52
N VAL A 128 23.49 57.00 -11.41
CA VAL A 128 23.32 58.13 -12.33
C VAL A 128 22.74 57.60 -13.63
N LYS A 129 21.65 58.19 -14.11
CA LYS A 129 20.99 57.83 -15.38
C LYS A 129 20.99 59.04 -16.31
N GLY A 130 20.95 58.80 -17.62
CA GLY A 130 20.86 59.86 -18.63
C GLY A 130 22.18 60.56 -18.93
N LEU A 131 23.31 59.95 -18.56
CA LEU A 131 24.61 60.40 -19.07
C LEU A 131 24.73 59.99 -20.54
N PRO A 132 25.11 60.91 -21.44
CA PRO A 132 25.40 60.55 -22.82
C PRO A 132 26.57 59.57 -22.84
N GLU A 133 26.42 58.46 -23.55
CA GLU A 133 27.51 57.48 -23.74
C GLU A 133 28.50 58.08 -24.74
N ALA A 134 29.61 58.62 -24.24
CA ALA A 134 30.75 59.02 -25.07
C ALA A 134 31.73 57.85 -25.21
N ASP A 135 32.28 57.67 -26.41
CA ASP A 135 33.25 56.61 -26.67
C ASP A 135 34.56 56.89 -25.90
N ASN A 136 34.82 56.12 -24.85
CA ASN A 136 36.05 56.08 -24.03
C ASN A 136 36.22 57.16 -22.94
N GLU A 137 35.15 57.79 -22.45
CA GLU A 137 35.26 58.63 -21.25
C GLU A 137 35.20 57.79 -19.97
N ASP A 138 36.17 57.97 -19.08
CA ASP A 138 36.12 57.40 -17.73
C ASP A 138 35.10 58.19 -16.89
N LEU A 139 34.15 57.50 -16.26
CA LEU A 139 33.19 58.14 -15.37
C LEU A 139 33.86 58.90 -14.21
N GLY A 140 35.09 58.53 -13.85
CA GLY A 140 35.91 59.26 -12.89
C GLY A 140 36.13 60.73 -13.24
N ASP A 141 36.22 61.05 -14.54
CA ASP A 141 36.51 62.40 -15.04
C ASP A 141 35.24 63.23 -15.29
N VAL A 142 34.13 62.57 -15.58
CA VAL A 142 32.83 63.20 -15.87
C VAL A 142 32.10 63.62 -14.58
N LEU A 143 32.26 62.85 -13.49
CA LEU A 143 31.57 63.11 -12.22
C LEU A 143 31.94 64.45 -11.56
N PRO A 144 33.23 64.86 -11.48
CA PRO A 144 33.59 66.18 -10.97
C PRO A 144 33.05 67.35 -11.83
N GLN A 145 32.87 67.14 -13.14
CA GLN A 145 32.30 68.16 -14.02
C GLN A 145 30.82 68.40 -13.75
N LEU A 146 30.09 67.37 -13.29
CA LEU A 146 28.71 67.50 -12.81
C LEU A 146 28.63 68.26 -11.48
N GLU A 147 29.64 68.15 -10.61
CA GLU A 147 29.74 68.91 -9.35
C GLU A 147 29.97 70.41 -9.60
N ALA A 148 30.70 70.76 -10.66
CA ALA A 148 30.95 72.15 -11.06
C ALA A 148 29.71 72.86 -11.63
N GLN A 149 28.68 72.11 -12.03
CA GLN A 149 27.38 72.71 -12.36
C GLN A 149 26.69 73.14 -11.06
N PRO A 150 26.08 74.34 -10.99
CA PRO A 150 25.46 74.85 -9.77
C PRO A 150 24.16 74.09 -9.45
N MET A 151 24.29 72.84 -9.04
CA MET A 151 23.22 72.12 -8.38
C MET A 151 23.10 72.68 -6.97
N ARG A 152 21.92 73.21 -6.63
CA ARG A 152 21.55 73.75 -5.31
C ARG A 152 21.62 72.74 -4.15
N TRP A 153 22.08 71.52 -4.41
CA TRP A 153 22.16 70.46 -3.41
C TRP A 153 23.57 70.53 -2.84
N GLY A 154 23.70 70.98 -1.59
CA GLY A 154 25.01 71.11 -0.94
C GLY A 154 25.70 69.76 -0.83
N PHE A 155 26.49 69.41 -1.85
CA PHE A 155 27.32 68.23 -1.84
C PHE A 155 28.49 68.44 -0.87
N PRO A 156 28.80 67.44 -0.03
CA PRO A 156 29.97 67.52 0.84
C PRO A 156 31.25 67.48 0.00
N MET A 157 32.12 68.47 0.20
CA MET A 157 33.36 68.72 -0.57
C MET A 157 34.42 67.60 -0.42
N ASP A 158 34.18 66.58 0.41
CA ASP A 158 35.06 65.46 0.70
C ASP A 158 34.60 64.13 0.09
N LEU A 159 33.72 64.17 -0.92
CA LEU A 159 33.19 62.99 -1.58
C LEU A 159 34.29 62.17 -2.26
N ARG A 160 34.51 60.93 -1.81
CA ARG A 160 35.47 59.98 -2.40
C ARG A 160 34.75 58.86 -3.13
N ILE A 161 34.80 58.86 -4.45
CA ILE A 161 34.27 57.79 -5.28
C ILE A 161 35.21 56.59 -5.18
N ARG A 162 34.70 55.44 -4.73
CA ARG A 162 35.50 54.20 -4.65
C ARG A 162 35.61 53.48 -6.00
N ARG A 163 34.48 53.37 -6.73
CA ARG A 163 34.36 52.72 -8.04
C ARG A 163 33.14 53.30 -8.78
N ALA A 164 33.23 53.44 -10.10
CA ALA A 164 32.12 53.87 -10.97
C ALA A 164 31.98 52.94 -12.19
N PRO A 165 31.53 51.69 -12.00
CA PRO A 165 31.36 50.77 -13.12
C PRO A 165 30.11 51.13 -13.93
N THR A 166 30.23 51.12 -15.26
CA THR A 166 29.08 51.15 -16.16
C THR A 166 28.31 49.84 -16.03
N LEU A 167 27.02 49.93 -15.69
CA LEU A 167 26.16 48.74 -15.62
C LEU A 167 25.79 48.31 -17.04
N PRO A 168 25.84 47.00 -17.35
CA PRO A 168 25.38 46.51 -18.65
C PRO A 168 23.91 46.87 -18.82
N ASP A 169 23.57 47.46 -19.96
CA ASP A 169 22.21 47.86 -20.28
C ASP A 169 21.31 46.62 -20.38
N ARG A 170 20.47 46.41 -19.36
CA ARG A 170 19.52 45.29 -19.32
C ARG A 170 18.31 45.51 -20.21
N HIS A 171 18.16 46.70 -20.80
CA HIS A 171 16.99 47.07 -21.61
C HIS A 171 17.30 47.19 -23.10
N ARG A 172 18.50 46.87 -23.57
CA ARG A 172 18.73 46.78 -25.02
C ARG A 172 17.95 45.56 -25.53
N PRO A 173 16.84 45.72 -26.29
CA PRO A 173 16.24 44.58 -26.95
C PRO A 173 17.33 44.02 -27.85
N THR A 174 17.79 42.80 -27.57
CA THR A 174 18.60 42.06 -28.51
C THR A 174 17.72 41.97 -29.76
N GLY A 175 18.06 42.78 -30.77
CA GLY A 175 17.41 42.77 -32.05
C GLY A 175 17.58 41.37 -32.60
N GLY A 176 16.60 40.51 -32.32
CA GLY A 176 16.48 39.19 -32.90
C GLY A 176 16.41 39.41 -34.38
N SER A 177 17.56 39.27 -35.03
CA SER A 177 17.63 39.05 -36.46
C SER A 177 16.84 37.77 -36.70
N LEU A 178 15.57 37.93 -37.01
CA LEU A 178 14.74 36.90 -37.61
C LEU A 178 15.36 36.64 -38.98
N GLY A 179 16.39 35.79 -38.99
CA GLY A 179 16.93 35.20 -40.20
C GLY A 179 15.77 34.53 -40.92
N GLY A 180 15.33 35.16 -42.01
CA GLY A 180 14.34 34.61 -42.91
C GLY A 180 14.86 33.30 -43.45
N ASN A 181 14.26 32.20 -43.00
CA ASN A 181 14.45 30.90 -43.61
C ASN A 181 13.51 30.85 -44.81
N THR A 182 13.98 31.35 -45.95
CA THR A 182 13.29 31.19 -47.23
C THR A 182 13.45 29.76 -47.70
N ALA A 183 12.32 29.12 -47.98
CA ALA A 183 12.19 27.80 -48.54
C ALA A 183 12.99 27.60 -49.83
N SER A 184 13.56 26.41 -49.99
CA SER A 184 13.69 25.65 -51.25
C SER A 184 13.92 24.19 -50.93
#